data_AF-A0A395S5R3-F1
#
_entry.id   AF-A0A395S5R3-F1
#
_cell.length_a   1.000
_cell.length_b   1.000
_cell.length_c   1.000
_cell.angle_alpha   90.00
_cell.angle_beta   90.00
_cell.angle_gamma   90.00
#
_symmetry.space_group_name_H-M   'P 1'
#
loop_
_entity.id
_entity.type
_entity.pdbx_description
1 polymer ?
#
loop_
_entity_poly.entity_id
_entity_poly.type
_entity_poly.pdbx_seq_one_letter_code
_entity_poly.pdbx_strand_id
1 'polypeptide(L)'
;MRLINTKTLKLEEFQSQIPTYAILSHTWGDEEVSFVDWQDNLSDVRTKFGFDKIQNSCHQARVDGYDYLWCDTNCIDKRSSAELSEAINSMFSWYKNSAVCYAYLADVHPGDMPSFSSSRWFTRGWTLQELLAPKSLIFFAKDWTMFGTRESLSDRIFEITKIKKDRTGDNIHQISVSERMSWVSHRETTRLEDIAYCMLGIFDINMPLLYGEGNKAFIRLQEEIIRVSNDQSIFCWDWNRDYVPENWPSMLSPSPKTFENSGSYYRPPWAHDSLSYATGNSGLSISLKLLTIAYTRTLWPTTAFRSFDSKGCRYLAVLDVACHDTKQHVAIVLQKLPLSRRYARFPFPHRPTPIHNVSGIPLSNLYVAGPRDKQLLMAQSPISINAPRFGVFVTVSCPSNISAISTKPEIDDHCWTHALRPYNNTLFGAVFVVKLVVDLPSGQPATDSIAIFCFVGVDSTSTKEFFCQILEVRGTLDDRFAVEESITYYESKIRESVRSSGFPDGKSSPSPSDFISISDEVVWLHSGSWVRISDSSRVSVAHITIPMVPPFRFPSKVKPGFLPT
;
A
#
# COMPACT_ATOMS: atom_id res chain seq x y z
N MET A 1 -11.83 30.86 19.74
CA MET A 1 -10.78 31.53 18.93
C MET A 1 -10.29 32.77 19.66
N ARG A 2 -8.98 33.03 19.71
CA ARG A 2 -8.42 34.27 20.26
C ARG A 2 -7.98 35.21 19.14
N LEU A 3 -8.19 36.51 19.31
CA LEU A 3 -7.81 37.57 18.36
C LEU A 3 -7.07 38.69 19.08
N ILE A 4 -6.18 39.38 18.36
CA ILE A 4 -5.49 40.58 18.80
C ILE A 4 -6.36 41.79 18.45
N ASN A 5 -6.71 42.60 19.44
CA ASN A 5 -7.29 43.91 19.22
C ASN A 5 -6.22 44.85 18.64
N THR A 6 -6.43 45.32 17.41
CA THR A 6 -5.40 46.05 16.65
C THR A 6 -5.07 47.43 17.23
N LYS A 7 -5.93 47.98 18.11
CA LYS A 7 -5.73 49.28 18.77
C LYS A 7 -5.03 49.12 20.12
N THR A 8 -5.49 48.16 20.93
CA THR A 8 -4.99 47.97 22.30
C THR A 8 -3.87 46.94 22.40
N LEU A 9 -3.67 46.14 21.35
CA LEU A 9 -2.79 44.96 21.31
C LEU A 9 -3.14 43.88 22.35
N LYS A 10 -4.33 43.94 22.97
CA LYS A 10 -4.77 42.90 23.90
C LYS A 10 -5.30 41.67 23.14
N LEU A 11 -5.10 40.49 23.71
CA LEU A 11 -5.74 39.26 23.26
C LEU A 11 -7.16 39.19 23.83
N GLU A 12 -8.13 38.99 22.96
CA GLU A 12 -9.56 38.84 23.28
C GLU A 12 -10.04 37.47 22.80
N GLU A 13 -10.84 36.78 23.61
CA GLU A 13 -11.33 35.43 23.32
C GLU A 13 -12.81 35.44 22.90
N PHE A 14 -13.10 34.70 21.82
CA PHE A 14 -14.42 34.58 21.24
C PHE A 14 -14.81 33.10 21.11
N GLN A 15 -15.85 32.69 21.82
CA GLN A 15 -16.43 31.34 21.74
C GLN A 15 -17.50 31.24 20.64
N SER A 16 -18.26 32.31 20.44
CA SER A 16 -19.25 32.45 19.37
C SER A 16 -19.26 33.89 18.88
N GLN A 17 -19.91 34.16 17.74
CA GLN A 17 -19.97 35.50 17.13
C GLN A 17 -18.58 36.12 16.91
N ILE A 18 -17.70 35.36 16.25
CA ILE A 18 -16.35 35.82 15.92
C ILE A 18 -16.47 37.09 15.06
N PRO A 19 -15.88 38.23 15.48
CA PRO A 19 -15.95 39.47 14.72
C PRO A 19 -15.21 39.32 13.39
N THR A 20 -15.43 40.22 12.44
CA THR A 20 -14.59 40.28 11.22
C THR A 20 -13.13 40.56 11.60
N TYR A 21 -12.20 39.81 11.04
CA TYR A 21 -10.77 39.91 11.36
C TYR A 21 -9.89 39.78 10.12
N ALA A 22 -8.72 40.40 10.18
CA ALA A 22 -7.59 40.11 9.31
C ALA A 22 -6.77 38.94 9.88
N ILE A 23 -6.01 38.23 9.04
CA ILE A 23 -5.14 37.13 9.48
C ILE A 23 -3.72 37.31 8.95
N LEU A 24 -2.72 37.03 9.79
CA LEU A 24 -1.32 37.07 9.40
C LEU A 24 -0.86 35.68 8.93
N SER A 25 -0.28 35.66 7.73
CA SER A 25 0.49 34.55 7.18
C SER A 25 1.97 34.92 7.18
N HIS A 26 2.82 34.07 7.73
CA HIS A 26 4.25 34.36 7.80
C HIS A 26 5.07 33.09 8.02
N THR A 27 6.38 33.22 7.82
CA THR A 27 7.34 32.17 8.17
C THR A 27 8.05 32.53 9.46
N TRP A 28 8.10 31.60 10.42
CA TRP A 28 8.73 31.86 11.71
C TRP A 28 10.21 32.20 11.51
N GLY A 29 10.68 33.22 12.22
CA GLY A 29 12.06 33.68 12.23
C GLY A 29 12.66 33.64 13.63
N ASP A 30 13.70 34.43 13.84
CA ASP A 30 14.30 34.59 15.17
C ASP A 30 13.40 35.45 16.06
N GLU A 31 13.45 35.18 17.37
CA GLU A 31 12.74 35.95 18.40
C GLU A 31 11.22 36.05 18.19
N GLU A 32 10.59 34.94 17.82
CA GLU A 32 9.14 34.85 17.75
C GLU A 32 8.46 35.18 19.08
N VAL A 33 7.33 35.86 19.00
CA VAL A 33 6.54 36.23 20.18
C VAL A 33 5.49 35.17 20.44
N SER A 34 5.65 34.41 21.52
CA SER A 34 4.66 33.42 21.93
C SER A 34 3.41 34.05 22.56
N PHE A 35 2.38 33.24 22.79
CA PHE A 35 1.23 33.63 23.61
C PHE A 35 1.63 34.14 25.00
N VAL A 36 2.56 33.46 25.67
CA VAL A 36 3.02 33.79 27.02
C VAL A 36 3.75 35.12 27.04
N ASP A 37 4.66 35.30 26.08
CA ASP A 37 5.36 36.57 25.89
C ASP A 37 4.35 37.73 25.78
N TRP A 38 3.33 37.56 24.96
CA TRP A 38 2.33 38.59 24.67
C TRP A 38 1.43 38.93 25.87
N GLN A 39 1.14 37.98 26.75
CA GLN A 39 0.31 38.23 27.95
C GLN A 39 1.11 38.86 29.10
N ASP A 40 2.29 38.33 29.39
CA ASP A 40 2.94 38.55 30.68
C ASP A 40 3.96 39.70 30.67
N ASN A 41 4.56 40.04 29.51
CA ASN A 41 5.68 40.99 29.44
C ASN A 41 5.68 41.86 28.17
N LEU A 42 4.56 42.54 27.88
CA LEU A 42 4.43 43.44 26.72
C LEU A 42 5.53 44.52 26.59
N SER A 43 6.16 44.94 27.69
CA SER A 43 7.30 45.88 27.66
C SER A 43 8.57 45.25 27.08
N ASP A 44 8.89 44.02 27.48
CA ASP A 44 10.12 43.33 27.09
C ASP A 44 9.99 42.70 25.70
N VAL A 45 8.77 42.38 25.30
CA VAL A 45 8.45 41.79 24.00
C VAL A 45 8.59 42.78 22.85
N ARG A 46 8.45 44.09 23.12
CA ARG A 46 8.60 45.15 22.11
C ARG A 46 9.97 45.21 21.46
N THR A 47 10.99 44.60 22.07
CA THR A 47 12.35 44.56 21.52
C THR A 47 12.58 43.35 20.61
N LYS A 48 11.68 42.36 20.61
CA LYS A 48 11.80 41.15 19.80
C LYS A 48 11.46 41.45 18.34
N PHE A 49 12.27 40.94 17.41
CA PHE A 49 12.00 41.11 15.97
C PHE A 49 10.62 40.56 15.54
N GLY A 50 10.17 39.46 16.17
CA GLY A 50 8.84 38.88 15.92
C GLY A 50 7.67 39.79 16.30
N PHE A 51 7.89 40.82 17.13
CA PHE A 51 6.86 41.78 17.53
C PHE A 51 6.53 42.76 16.41
N ASP A 52 7.56 43.27 15.71
CA ASP A 52 7.41 44.31 14.69
C ASP A 52 6.47 43.89 13.56
N LYS A 53 6.59 42.65 13.09
CA LYS A 53 5.68 42.13 12.05
C LYS A 53 4.23 42.09 12.54
N ILE A 54 3.96 41.78 13.80
CA ILE A 54 2.58 41.71 14.34
C ILE A 54 2.04 43.13 14.54
N GLN A 55 2.87 44.05 15.03
CA GLN A 55 2.50 45.45 15.17
C GLN A 55 2.17 46.06 13.80
N ASN A 56 3.00 45.81 12.79
CA ASN A 56 2.77 46.30 11.43
C ASN A 56 1.54 45.63 10.79
N SER A 57 1.30 44.34 11.07
CA SER A 57 0.06 43.66 10.69
C SER A 57 -1.18 44.32 11.32
N CYS A 58 -1.11 44.68 12.60
CA CYS A 58 -2.18 45.39 13.29
C CYS A 58 -2.36 46.81 12.73
N HIS A 59 -1.28 47.47 12.31
CA HIS A 59 -1.35 48.76 11.64
C HIS A 59 -2.06 48.62 10.29
N GLN A 60 -1.64 47.67 9.45
CA GLN A 60 -2.27 47.41 8.15
C GLN A 60 -3.75 47.01 8.30
N ALA A 61 -4.07 46.15 9.27
CA ALA A 61 -5.45 45.77 9.58
C ALA A 61 -6.33 47.01 9.87
N ARG A 62 -5.82 47.98 10.65
CA ARG A 62 -6.53 49.22 10.93
C ARG A 62 -6.70 50.10 9.70
N VAL A 63 -5.68 50.20 8.85
CA VAL A 63 -5.75 50.94 7.58
C VAL A 63 -6.87 50.37 6.70
N ASP A 64 -7.01 49.05 6.68
CA ASP A 64 -8.04 48.34 5.90
C ASP A 64 -9.41 48.26 6.62
N GLY A 65 -9.54 48.83 7.82
CA GLY A 65 -10.80 48.92 8.57
C GLY A 65 -11.12 47.73 9.47
N TYR A 66 -10.15 46.87 9.78
CA TYR A 66 -10.33 45.71 10.66
C TYR A 66 -9.83 45.99 12.08
N ASP A 67 -10.72 45.82 13.07
CA ASP A 67 -10.37 46.01 14.48
C ASP A 67 -9.62 44.81 15.10
N TYR A 68 -9.66 43.64 14.44
CA TYR A 68 -9.09 42.40 14.96
C TYR A 68 -8.11 41.74 13.97
N LEU A 69 -7.05 41.15 14.51
CA LEU A 69 -6.05 40.37 13.79
C LEU A 69 -5.89 38.99 14.43
N TRP A 70 -5.73 37.93 13.64
CA TRP A 70 -5.27 36.63 14.11
C TRP A 70 -3.83 36.35 13.69
N CYS A 71 -3.05 35.74 14.58
CA CYS A 71 -1.67 35.29 14.33
C CYS A 71 -1.38 34.01 15.13
N ASP A 72 -0.85 32.97 14.47
CA ASP A 72 -0.63 31.64 15.04
C ASP A 72 0.40 31.61 16.18
N THR A 73 1.31 32.59 16.23
CA THR A 73 2.35 32.65 17.26
C THR A 73 1.83 33.04 18.64
N ASN A 74 0.83 33.92 18.69
CA ASN A 74 0.32 34.51 19.93
C ASN A 74 -1.16 34.19 20.21
N CYS A 75 -1.95 33.87 19.18
CA CYS A 75 -3.36 33.54 19.34
C CYS A 75 -3.60 32.07 19.75
N ILE A 76 -2.55 31.25 19.82
CA ILE A 76 -2.61 29.84 20.22
C ILE A 76 -1.70 29.63 21.45
N ASP A 77 -2.24 29.09 22.54
CA ASP A 77 -1.42 28.59 23.65
C ASP A 77 -0.87 27.20 23.31
N LYS A 78 0.34 27.18 22.76
CA LYS A 78 1.04 25.95 22.36
C LYS A 78 1.43 25.05 23.54
N ARG A 79 1.28 25.50 24.80
CA ARG A 79 1.47 24.67 26.00
C ARG A 79 0.25 23.78 26.28
N SER A 80 -0.92 24.18 25.81
CA SER A 80 -2.15 23.40 25.90
C SER A 80 -2.24 22.47 24.69
N SER A 81 -2.01 21.18 24.89
CA SER A 81 -2.12 20.18 23.81
C SER A 81 -3.54 20.10 23.24
N ALA A 82 -4.57 20.29 24.08
CA ALA A 82 -5.96 20.35 23.66
C ALA A 82 -6.20 21.53 22.72
N GLU A 83 -5.74 22.72 23.11
CA GLU A 83 -5.91 23.92 22.30
C GLU A 83 -5.10 23.86 21.00
N LEU A 84 -3.85 23.38 21.07
CA LEU A 84 -3.03 23.19 19.87
C LEU A 84 -3.70 22.23 18.88
N SER A 85 -4.30 21.14 19.39
CA SER A 85 -5.05 20.19 18.57
C SER A 85 -6.28 20.82 17.93
N GLU A 86 -7.07 21.57 18.69
CA GLU A 86 -8.24 22.29 18.18
C GLU A 86 -7.82 23.32 17.11
N ALA A 87 -6.75 24.06 17.38
CA ALA A 87 -6.24 25.10 16.50
C ALA A 87 -5.75 24.55 15.16
N ILE A 88 -4.95 23.48 15.17
CA ILE A 88 -4.47 22.84 13.94
C ILE A 88 -5.63 22.29 13.10
N ASN A 89 -6.62 21.67 13.74
CA ASN A 89 -7.82 21.17 13.05
C ASN A 89 -8.71 22.30 12.50
N SER A 90 -8.61 23.51 13.05
CA SER A 90 -9.42 24.68 12.67
C SER A 90 -8.69 25.67 11.75
N MET A 91 -7.38 25.56 11.61
CA MET A 91 -6.53 26.59 11.02
C MET A 91 -6.95 26.97 9.59
N PHE A 92 -7.22 25.98 8.74
CA PHE A 92 -7.71 26.22 7.39
C PHE A 92 -9.01 27.03 7.37
N SER A 93 -9.95 26.71 8.27
CA SER A 93 -11.22 27.43 8.41
C SER A 93 -11.01 28.86 8.89
N TRP A 94 -10.04 29.10 9.78
CA TRP A 94 -9.68 30.45 10.21
C TRP A 94 -9.08 31.28 9.06
N TYR A 95 -8.19 30.72 8.25
CA TYR A 95 -7.71 31.40 7.04
C TYR A 95 -8.83 31.65 6.03
N LYS A 96 -9.70 30.66 5.81
CA LYS A 96 -10.86 30.75 4.90
C LYS A 96 -11.86 31.84 5.30
N ASN A 97 -12.13 31.98 6.59
CA ASN A 97 -13.13 32.89 7.14
C ASN A 97 -12.58 34.29 7.48
N SER A 98 -11.26 34.49 7.37
CA SER A 98 -10.66 35.82 7.47
C SER A 98 -11.18 36.75 6.36
N ALA A 99 -11.27 38.04 6.65
CA ALA A 99 -11.65 39.04 5.64
C ALA A 99 -10.51 39.30 4.65
N VAL A 100 -9.27 39.29 5.15
CA VAL A 100 -8.04 39.42 4.38
C VAL A 100 -6.91 38.67 5.08
N CYS A 101 -6.08 38.00 4.29
CA CYS A 101 -4.82 37.44 4.74
C CYS A 101 -3.66 38.32 4.27
N TYR A 102 -2.80 38.70 5.21
CA TYR A 102 -1.55 39.41 4.94
C TYR A 102 -0.40 38.41 4.98
N ALA A 103 0.19 38.09 3.82
CA ALA A 103 1.40 37.27 3.74
C ALA A 103 2.64 38.15 3.84
N TYR A 104 3.27 38.16 5.02
CA TYR A 104 4.51 38.90 5.25
C TYR A 104 5.73 38.05 4.85
N LEU A 105 6.50 38.57 3.88
CA LEU A 105 7.65 37.90 3.29
C LEU A 105 8.96 38.55 3.76
N ALA A 106 9.50 38.06 4.88
CA ALA A 106 10.70 38.62 5.51
C ALA A 106 11.97 38.58 4.63
N ASP A 107 12.00 37.71 3.62
CA ASP A 107 13.12 37.49 2.70
C ASP A 107 12.94 38.15 1.33
N VAL A 108 11.88 38.95 1.13
CA VAL A 108 11.55 39.57 -0.15
C VAL A 108 11.77 41.08 -0.11
N HIS A 109 12.49 41.58 -1.11
CA HIS A 109 12.70 43.02 -1.29
C HIS A 109 11.56 43.63 -2.13
N PRO A 110 11.18 44.90 -1.88
CA PRO A 110 10.14 45.58 -2.66
C PRO A 110 10.45 45.55 -4.17
N GLY A 111 9.48 45.13 -4.97
CA GLY A 111 9.60 45.09 -6.44
C GLY A 111 10.55 44.02 -6.99
N ASP A 112 11.21 43.23 -6.14
CA ASP A 112 12.17 42.20 -6.55
C ASP A 112 11.49 40.85 -6.78
N MET A 113 11.06 40.63 -8.02
CA MET A 113 10.42 39.37 -8.46
C MET A 113 11.28 38.12 -8.25
N PRO A 114 12.61 38.14 -8.48
CA PRO A 114 13.50 37.06 -8.09
C PRO A 114 13.39 36.64 -6.61
N SER A 115 13.50 37.57 -5.64
CA SER A 115 13.39 37.20 -4.22
C SER A 115 12.01 36.68 -3.86
N PHE A 116 10.95 37.23 -4.45
CA PHE A 116 9.59 36.67 -4.31
C PHE A 116 9.53 35.21 -4.76
N SER A 117 10.11 34.91 -5.94
CA SER A 117 10.08 33.56 -6.53
C SER A 117 10.85 32.53 -5.72
N SER A 118 11.92 32.95 -5.05
CA SER A 118 12.74 32.10 -4.18
C SER A 118 12.36 32.16 -2.70
N SER A 119 11.27 32.85 -2.35
CA SER A 119 10.92 33.04 -0.93
C SER A 119 10.64 31.73 -0.23
N ARG A 120 11.18 31.59 0.98
CA ARG A 120 10.93 30.44 1.88
C ARG A 120 9.46 30.27 2.23
N TRP A 121 8.64 31.31 2.02
CA TRP A 121 7.20 31.22 2.19
C TRP A 121 6.56 30.20 1.26
N PHE A 122 7.06 30.02 0.02
CA PHE A 122 6.50 29.03 -0.91
C PHE A 122 6.89 27.59 -0.59
N THR A 123 7.96 27.37 0.17
CA THR A 123 8.45 26.03 0.54
C THR A 123 8.04 25.60 1.93
N ARG A 124 7.49 26.48 2.78
CA ARG A 124 6.99 26.09 4.11
C ARG A 124 5.70 25.28 4.01
N GLY A 125 5.57 24.19 4.78
CA GLY A 125 4.35 23.35 4.77
C GLY A 125 3.06 24.11 5.11
N TRP A 126 3.06 24.81 6.25
CA TRP A 126 1.89 25.51 6.79
C TRP A 126 1.36 26.63 5.89
N THR A 127 2.22 27.32 5.14
CA THR A 127 1.82 28.43 4.26
C THR A 127 1.01 27.97 3.04
N LEU A 128 0.89 26.65 2.78
CA LEU A 128 0.07 26.16 1.67
C LEU A 128 -1.41 26.45 1.91
N GLN A 129 -1.93 26.10 3.08
CA GLN A 129 -3.30 26.43 3.42
C GLN A 129 -3.52 27.95 3.51
N GLU A 130 -2.48 28.71 3.85
CA GLU A 130 -2.51 30.18 3.91
C GLU A 130 -2.56 30.78 2.49
N LEU A 131 -1.99 30.11 1.49
CA LEU A 131 -2.15 30.44 0.07
C LEU A 131 -3.54 30.09 -0.46
N LEU A 132 -4.05 28.92 -0.07
CA LEU A 132 -5.23 28.30 -0.67
C LEU A 132 -6.55 28.78 -0.06
N ALA A 133 -6.62 28.91 1.26
CA ALA A 133 -7.88 29.08 1.98
C ALA A 133 -8.47 30.50 1.91
N PRO A 134 -7.70 31.60 2.09
CA PRO A 134 -8.27 32.94 2.15
C PRO A 134 -8.90 33.38 0.82
N LYS A 135 -10.04 34.09 0.94
CA LYS A 135 -10.69 34.73 -0.22
C LYS A 135 -9.87 35.88 -0.77
N SER A 136 -9.21 36.65 0.10
CA SER A 136 -8.32 37.75 -0.23
C SER A 136 -6.94 37.52 0.39
N LEU A 137 -5.89 37.59 -0.41
CA LEU A 137 -4.51 37.41 0.03
C LEU A 137 -3.63 38.50 -0.58
N ILE A 138 -2.96 39.27 0.29
CA ILE A 138 -2.05 40.36 -0.07
C ILE A 138 -0.65 40.02 0.43
N PHE A 139 0.33 40.08 -0.46
CA PHE A 139 1.74 39.88 -0.14
C PHE A 139 2.40 41.20 0.22
N PHE A 140 3.15 41.20 1.31
CA PHE A 140 3.96 42.32 1.79
C PHE A 140 5.44 41.94 1.79
N ALA A 141 6.28 42.81 1.26
CA ALA A 141 7.73 42.67 1.32
C ALA A 141 8.24 42.91 2.76
N LYS A 142 9.54 42.70 2.98
CA LYS A 142 10.17 42.80 4.31
C LYS A 142 10.04 44.17 4.99
N ASP A 143 9.80 45.23 4.22
CA ASP A 143 9.61 46.60 4.72
C ASP A 143 8.12 47.01 4.81
N TRP A 144 7.21 46.04 4.68
CA TRP A 144 5.76 46.25 4.62
C TRP A 144 5.25 47.03 3.40
N THR A 145 6.05 47.15 2.34
CA THR A 145 5.54 47.57 1.04
C THR A 145 4.65 46.49 0.45
N MET A 146 3.45 46.86 -0.02
CA MET A 146 2.56 45.95 -0.75
C MET A 146 3.26 45.46 -2.02
N PHE A 147 3.49 44.15 -2.11
CA PHE A 147 4.15 43.52 -3.26
C PHE A 147 3.14 43.16 -4.36
N GLY A 148 1.94 42.72 -3.98
CA GLY A 148 0.85 42.39 -4.88
C GLY A 148 -0.20 41.49 -4.23
N THR A 149 -1.27 41.18 -4.95
CA THR A 149 -2.29 40.23 -4.49
C THR A 149 -2.08 38.86 -5.14
N ARG A 150 -2.71 37.82 -4.57
CA ARG A 150 -2.74 36.48 -5.18
C ARG A 150 -3.30 36.51 -6.61
N GLU A 151 -4.24 37.39 -6.90
CA GLU A 151 -4.82 37.57 -8.22
C GLU A 151 -3.83 38.25 -9.18
N SER A 152 -3.19 39.33 -8.76
CA SER A 152 -2.24 40.08 -9.61
C SER A 152 -0.95 39.29 -9.89
N LEU A 153 -0.58 38.38 -8.99
CA LEU A 153 0.62 37.53 -9.09
C LEU A 153 0.31 36.10 -9.53
N SER A 154 -0.90 35.83 -10.00
CA SER A 154 -1.37 34.45 -10.26
C SER A 154 -0.49 33.65 -11.22
N ASP A 155 0.02 34.25 -12.30
CA ASP A 155 0.94 33.58 -13.23
C ASP A 155 2.25 33.19 -12.54
N ARG A 156 2.83 34.11 -11.73
CA ARG A 156 4.05 33.84 -10.98
C ARG A 156 3.85 32.75 -9.93
N ILE A 157 2.72 32.80 -9.21
CA ILE A 157 2.36 31.78 -8.22
C ILE A 157 2.21 30.41 -8.90
N PHE A 158 1.58 30.36 -10.08
CA PHE A 158 1.48 29.14 -10.87
C PHE A 158 2.86 28.62 -11.29
N GLU A 159 3.77 29.48 -11.72
CA GLU A 159 5.14 29.07 -12.08
C GLU A 159 5.87 28.39 -10.92
N ILE A 160 5.76 28.95 -9.71
CA ILE A 160 6.43 28.46 -8.49
C ILE A 160 5.76 27.19 -7.95
N THR A 161 4.43 27.19 -7.84
CA THR A 161 3.68 26.18 -7.07
C THR A 161 2.93 25.16 -7.91
N LYS A 162 2.78 25.43 -9.22
CA LYS A 162 1.90 24.71 -10.15
C LYS A 162 0.41 24.75 -9.78
N ILE A 163 0.02 25.65 -8.87
CA ILE A 163 -1.38 25.86 -8.47
C ILE A 163 -2.00 26.92 -9.39
N LYS A 164 -3.05 26.55 -10.12
CA LYS A 164 -3.78 27.48 -10.99
C LYS A 164 -4.66 28.41 -10.16
N LYS A 165 -4.97 29.59 -10.71
CA LYS A 165 -5.77 30.62 -10.03
C LYS A 165 -7.13 30.12 -9.53
N ASP A 166 -7.80 29.27 -10.31
CA ASP A 166 -9.12 28.69 -10.00
C ASP A 166 -9.07 27.58 -8.92
N ARG A 167 -7.87 27.16 -8.51
CA ARG A 167 -7.61 26.07 -7.56
C ARG A 167 -7.42 26.59 -6.13
N THR A 168 -8.19 27.60 -5.74
CA THR A 168 -8.11 28.30 -4.45
C THR A 168 -9.50 28.59 -3.89
N GLY A 169 -9.59 28.91 -2.61
CA GLY A 169 -10.84 29.21 -1.92
C GLY A 169 -11.78 27.99 -1.83
N ASP A 170 -13.05 28.20 -2.12
CA ASP A 170 -14.11 27.20 -1.94
C ASP A 170 -14.01 25.99 -2.89
N ASN A 171 -13.28 26.10 -3.99
CA ASN A 171 -13.22 25.06 -5.01
C ASN A 171 -12.21 23.95 -4.69
N ILE A 172 -11.38 24.11 -3.65
CA ILE A 172 -10.22 23.23 -3.51
C ILE A 172 -10.60 21.77 -3.26
N HIS A 173 -11.72 21.51 -2.57
CA HIS A 173 -12.13 20.17 -2.19
C HIS A 173 -12.74 19.37 -3.36
N GLN A 174 -13.08 20.04 -4.47
CA GLN A 174 -13.54 19.40 -5.72
C GLN A 174 -12.38 18.88 -6.57
N ILE A 175 -11.14 19.27 -6.23
CA ILE A 175 -9.94 18.89 -6.95
C ILE A 175 -9.51 17.49 -6.50
N SER A 176 -8.91 16.75 -7.43
CA SER A 176 -8.44 15.40 -7.16
C SER A 176 -7.44 15.37 -6.00
N VAL A 177 -7.43 14.26 -5.28
CA VAL A 177 -6.50 14.03 -4.17
C VAL A 177 -5.06 14.13 -4.66
N SER A 178 -4.74 13.57 -5.83
CA SER A 178 -3.39 13.63 -6.39
C SER A 178 -2.92 15.05 -6.72
N GLU A 179 -3.80 15.89 -7.27
CA GLU A 179 -3.45 17.29 -7.59
C GLU A 179 -3.23 18.08 -6.31
N ARG A 180 -4.08 17.91 -5.29
CA ARG A 180 -3.86 18.51 -3.97
C ARG A 180 -2.57 18.02 -3.29
N MET A 181 -2.25 16.72 -3.37
CA MET A 181 -1.00 16.16 -2.84
C MET A 181 0.22 16.72 -3.57
N SER A 182 0.12 16.98 -4.89
CA SER A 182 1.23 17.53 -5.67
C SER A 182 1.65 18.93 -5.21
N TRP A 183 0.75 19.72 -4.64
CA TRP A 183 1.06 21.06 -4.12
C TRP A 183 1.94 21.05 -2.86
N VAL A 184 2.06 19.88 -2.23
CA VAL A 184 2.83 19.67 -0.99
C VAL A 184 4.17 19.02 -1.28
N SER A 185 4.41 18.50 -2.50
CA SER A 185 5.60 17.71 -2.84
C SER A 185 6.92 18.43 -2.61
N HIS A 186 6.94 19.76 -2.75
CA HIS A 186 8.12 20.61 -2.56
C HIS A 186 8.11 21.37 -1.23
N ARG A 187 7.18 21.05 -0.33
CA ARG A 187 7.06 21.73 0.94
C ARG A 187 7.77 20.99 2.07
N GLU A 188 8.24 21.77 3.03
CA GLU A 188 9.06 21.32 4.13
C GLU A 188 8.49 21.80 5.48
N THR A 189 8.60 20.92 6.47
CA THR A 189 8.17 21.17 7.84
C THR A 189 9.31 20.88 8.81
N THR A 190 9.31 21.58 9.95
CA THR A 190 10.36 21.39 10.96
C THR A 190 10.16 20.08 11.71
N ARG A 191 8.92 19.77 12.10
CA ARG A 191 8.54 18.45 12.62
C ARG A 191 8.10 17.58 11.46
N LEU A 192 8.46 16.30 11.50
CA LEU A 192 8.14 15.36 10.43
C LEU A 192 6.63 15.18 10.29
N GLU A 193 5.90 15.13 11.40
CA GLU A 193 4.46 14.91 11.43
C GLU A 193 3.67 16.11 10.90
N ASP A 194 4.23 17.32 11.02
CA ASP A 194 3.57 18.54 10.55
C ASP A 194 3.34 18.52 9.03
N ILE A 195 4.08 17.71 8.26
CA ILE A 195 3.81 17.56 6.83
C ILE A 195 2.42 17.00 6.60
N ALA A 196 1.93 16.13 7.49
CA ALA A 196 0.57 15.60 7.46
C ALA A 196 -0.42 16.64 8.01
N TYR A 197 -0.07 17.27 9.14
CA TYR A 197 -0.99 18.16 9.85
C TYR A 197 -1.27 19.47 9.10
N CYS A 198 -0.31 19.98 8.33
CA CYS A 198 -0.53 21.17 7.49
C CYS A 198 -1.48 20.92 6.32
N MET A 199 -1.83 19.66 6.03
CA MET A 199 -2.74 19.28 4.96
C MET A 199 -4.18 18.98 5.42
N LEU A 200 -4.46 18.98 6.72
CA LEU A 200 -5.77 18.57 7.26
C LEU A 200 -6.93 19.32 6.60
N GLY A 201 -6.88 20.66 6.59
CA GLY A 201 -7.94 21.43 5.94
C GLY A 201 -7.91 21.43 4.41
N ILE A 202 -6.77 21.12 3.79
CA ILE A 202 -6.67 20.93 2.33
C ILE A 202 -7.47 19.70 1.89
N PHE A 203 -7.51 18.67 2.75
CA PHE A 203 -8.25 17.43 2.52
C PHE A 203 -9.59 17.33 3.25
N ASP A 204 -9.95 18.35 4.05
CA ASP A 204 -11.14 18.35 4.92
C ASP A 204 -11.16 17.15 5.88
N ILE A 205 -10.03 16.91 6.55
CA ILE A 205 -9.81 15.80 7.48
C ILE A 205 -9.60 16.34 8.90
N ASN A 206 -10.23 15.68 9.86
CA ASN A 206 -9.87 15.82 11.28
C ASN A 206 -9.27 14.52 11.80
N MET A 207 -8.14 14.63 12.50
CA MET A 207 -7.47 13.49 13.11
C MET A 207 -6.65 13.93 14.33
N PRO A 208 -6.46 13.07 15.35
CA PRO A 208 -5.65 13.41 16.52
C PRO A 208 -4.21 13.75 16.15
N LEU A 209 -3.58 14.68 16.87
CA LEU A 209 -2.15 15.01 16.69
C LEU A 209 -1.29 14.12 17.59
N LEU A 210 -0.43 13.30 16.97
CA LEU A 210 0.47 12.38 17.65
C LEU A 210 1.92 12.73 17.31
N TYR A 211 2.49 13.71 18.00
CA TYR A 211 3.91 14.03 17.84
C TYR A 211 4.79 12.88 18.37
N GLY A 212 5.79 12.47 17.58
CA GLY A 212 6.65 11.32 17.84
C GLY A 212 6.33 10.10 16.97
N GLU A 213 5.27 10.13 16.15
CA GLU A 213 4.96 9.03 15.22
C GLU A 213 5.78 9.08 13.91
N GLY A 214 6.47 10.20 13.64
CA GLY A 214 7.29 10.42 12.45
C GLY A 214 6.49 10.35 11.16
N ASN A 215 7.05 9.72 10.12
CA ASN A 215 6.42 9.60 8.80
C ASN A 215 5.10 8.79 8.80
N LYS A 216 4.75 8.14 9.91
CA LYS A 216 3.46 7.44 10.06
C LYS A 216 2.27 8.41 9.99
N ALA A 217 2.46 9.68 10.38
CA ALA A 217 1.42 10.70 10.31
C ALA A 217 0.89 10.87 8.87
N PHE A 218 1.78 10.84 7.86
CA PHE A 218 1.39 10.96 6.45
C PHE A 218 0.64 9.73 5.92
N ILE A 219 0.97 8.53 6.42
CA ILE A 219 0.21 7.32 6.13
C ILE A 219 -1.18 7.42 6.73
N ARG A 220 -1.28 7.83 8.00
CA ARG A 220 -2.55 7.99 8.71
C ARG A 220 -3.45 9.03 8.04
N LEU A 221 -2.88 10.12 7.53
CA LEU A 221 -3.62 11.10 6.73
C LEU A 221 -4.24 10.45 5.50
N GLN A 222 -3.48 9.67 4.74
CA GLN A 222 -4.01 8.96 3.57
C GLN A 222 -5.10 7.95 3.94
N GLU A 223 -4.96 7.26 5.08
CA GLU A 223 -5.99 6.35 5.60
C GLU A 223 -7.30 7.09 5.95
N GLU A 224 -7.21 8.29 6.53
CA GLU A 224 -8.39 9.13 6.80
C GLU A 224 -9.00 9.69 5.51
N ILE A 225 -8.18 10.09 4.52
CA ILE A 225 -8.69 10.51 3.20
C ILE A 225 -9.47 9.37 2.53
N ILE A 226 -8.93 8.15 2.54
CA ILE A 226 -9.61 6.97 1.96
C ILE A 226 -10.93 6.66 2.68
N ARG A 227 -11.04 6.98 3.98
CA ARG A 227 -12.26 6.72 4.74
C ARG A 227 -13.43 7.60 4.30
N VAL A 228 -13.16 8.81 3.81
CA VAL A 228 -14.18 9.81 3.45
C VAL A 228 -14.26 10.09 1.95
N SER A 229 -13.34 9.56 1.13
CA SER A 229 -13.25 9.82 -0.30
C SER A 229 -13.05 8.55 -1.12
N ASN A 230 -13.81 8.44 -2.22
CA ASN A 230 -13.66 7.39 -3.22
C ASN A 230 -12.69 7.76 -4.37
N ASP A 231 -11.95 8.86 -4.24
CA ASP A 231 -11.02 9.33 -5.27
C ASP A 231 -9.74 8.48 -5.33
N GLN A 232 -9.65 7.62 -6.36
CA GLN A 232 -8.51 6.72 -6.59
C GLN A 232 -7.23 7.44 -7.03
N SER A 233 -7.28 8.75 -7.28
CA SER A 233 -6.08 9.51 -7.61
C SER A 233 -5.07 9.52 -6.46
N ILE A 234 -5.48 9.21 -5.22
CA ILE A 234 -4.57 8.95 -4.09
C ILE A 234 -3.51 7.88 -4.39
N PHE A 235 -3.74 6.97 -5.34
CA PHE A 235 -2.80 5.93 -5.76
C PHE A 235 -1.94 6.32 -6.97
N CYS A 236 -2.16 7.52 -7.52
CA CYS A 236 -1.47 8.05 -8.68
C CYS A 236 -0.21 8.84 -8.29
N TRP A 237 0.75 8.16 -7.67
CA TRP A 237 2.07 8.72 -7.32
C TRP A 237 3.21 7.94 -7.98
N ASP A 238 4.38 8.57 -8.08
CA ASP A 238 5.58 8.02 -8.73
C ASP A 238 6.43 7.18 -7.76
N TRP A 239 6.83 6.00 -8.20
CA TRP A 239 7.83 5.19 -7.49
C TRP A 239 9.24 5.78 -7.70
N ASN A 240 9.61 6.74 -6.85
CA ASN A 240 10.96 7.30 -6.78
C ASN A 240 11.77 6.62 -5.68
N ARG A 241 12.92 6.03 -6.03
CA ARG A 241 13.81 5.32 -5.09
C ARG A 241 14.42 6.21 -4.01
N ASP A 242 14.48 7.52 -4.24
CA ASP A 242 14.99 8.47 -3.25
C ASP A 242 14.02 8.66 -2.07
N TYR A 243 12.74 8.35 -2.28
CA TYR A 243 11.66 8.59 -1.30
C TYR A 243 10.88 7.33 -0.92
N VAL A 244 10.93 6.28 -1.75
CA VAL A 244 10.20 5.03 -1.55
C VAL A 244 11.15 3.94 -1.06
N PRO A 245 10.93 3.36 0.14
CA PRO A 245 11.74 2.25 0.62
C PRO A 245 11.73 1.06 -0.34
N GLU A 246 12.86 0.36 -0.49
CA GLU A 246 12.97 -0.78 -1.44
C GLU A 246 11.93 -1.88 -1.20
N ASN A 247 11.52 -2.07 0.06
CA ASN A 247 10.55 -3.08 0.48
C ASN A 247 9.19 -2.48 0.84
N TRP A 248 8.69 -1.53 0.05
CA TRP A 248 7.41 -0.88 0.29
C TRP A 248 6.24 -1.66 -0.34
N PRO A 249 5.41 -2.41 0.41
CA PRO A 249 4.34 -3.22 -0.19
C PRO A 249 3.07 -2.41 -0.51
N SER A 250 2.93 -1.23 0.10
CA SER A 250 1.67 -0.48 0.12
C SER A 250 1.37 0.23 -1.18
N MET A 251 0.08 0.35 -1.49
CA MET A 251 -0.43 1.28 -2.51
C MET A 251 -0.44 2.74 -2.05
N LEU A 252 -0.38 2.99 -0.73
CA LEU A 252 -0.23 4.33 -0.19
C LEU A 252 1.20 4.83 -0.36
N SER A 253 1.34 6.12 -0.61
CA SER A 253 2.66 6.74 -0.74
C SER A 253 3.36 6.85 0.63
N PRO A 254 4.68 6.60 0.72
CA PRO A 254 5.44 6.88 1.94
C PRO A 254 5.76 8.37 2.17
N SER A 255 5.60 9.22 1.15
CA SER A 255 5.99 10.64 1.22
C SER A 255 5.21 11.51 0.22
N PRO A 256 4.85 12.75 0.55
CA PRO A 256 4.23 13.67 -0.43
C PRO A 256 5.15 13.98 -1.61
N LYS A 257 6.47 13.81 -1.48
CA LYS A 257 7.44 14.05 -2.56
C LYS A 257 7.19 13.19 -3.80
N THR A 258 6.59 12.02 -3.65
CA THR A 258 6.26 11.14 -4.78
C THR A 258 5.09 11.64 -5.62
N PHE A 259 4.36 12.65 -5.15
CA PHE A 259 3.23 13.25 -5.87
C PHE A 259 3.62 14.43 -6.78
N GLU A 260 4.90 14.80 -6.87
CA GLU A 260 5.38 15.93 -7.68
C GLU A 260 4.77 15.98 -9.09
N ASN A 261 4.71 14.84 -9.79
CA ASN A 261 4.18 14.74 -11.16
C ASN A 261 2.70 14.32 -11.23
N SER A 262 1.96 14.45 -10.13
CA SER A 262 0.61 13.86 -9.99
C SER A 262 -0.53 14.86 -10.18
N GLY A 263 -0.20 16.11 -10.51
CA GLY A 263 -1.15 17.19 -10.75
C GLY A 263 -2.02 17.04 -12.00
N SER A 264 -1.69 16.11 -12.92
CA SER A 264 -2.45 15.91 -14.15
C SER A 264 -3.55 14.84 -14.03
N TYR A 265 -3.65 14.14 -12.91
CA TYR A 265 -4.65 13.09 -12.71
C TYR A 265 -5.93 13.65 -12.10
N TYR A 266 -7.08 13.24 -12.64
CA TYR A 266 -8.39 13.70 -12.19
C TYR A 266 -9.41 12.57 -12.18
N ARG A 267 -10.45 12.72 -11.35
CA ARG A 267 -11.63 11.84 -11.38
C ARG A 267 -12.53 12.26 -12.54
N PRO A 268 -12.71 11.42 -13.56
CA PRO A 268 -13.57 11.74 -14.70
C PRO A 268 -15.06 11.57 -14.35
N PRO A 269 -15.99 12.22 -15.08
CA PRO A 269 -17.42 12.12 -14.80
C PRO A 269 -18.01 10.71 -14.92
N TRP A 270 -17.35 9.81 -15.66
CA TRP A 270 -17.76 8.42 -15.82
C TRP A 270 -17.22 7.49 -14.71
N ALA A 271 -16.40 8.00 -13.78
CA ALA A 271 -15.92 7.22 -12.65
C ALA A 271 -17.10 6.70 -11.82
N HIS A 272 -17.07 5.42 -11.45
CA HIS A 272 -18.19 4.83 -10.73
C HIS A 272 -18.11 5.20 -9.24
N ASP A 273 -19.21 5.68 -8.67
CA ASP A 273 -19.30 5.97 -7.23
C ASP A 273 -19.40 4.71 -6.35
N SER A 274 -19.58 3.54 -6.97
CA SER A 274 -19.90 2.28 -6.29
C SER A 274 -18.70 1.52 -5.71
N LEU A 275 -17.48 2.02 -5.85
CA LEU A 275 -16.27 1.33 -5.37
C LEU A 275 -15.89 1.85 -3.98
N SER A 276 -16.48 1.25 -2.94
CA SER A 276 -16.09 1.52 -1.55
C SER A 276 -14.75 0.88 -1.22
N TYR A 277 -13.83 1.65 -0.64
CA TYR A 277 -12.63 1.11 0.01
C TYR A 277 -12.92 0.75 1.46
N ALA A 278 -12.28 -0.30 1.97
CA ALA A 278 -12.25 -0.56 3.41
C ALA A 278 -10.80 -0.73 3.86
N THR A 279 -10.36 0.11 4.79
CA THR A 279 -9.08 -0.06 5.49
C THR A 279 -9.32 -0.90 6.74
N GLY A 280 -8.48 -1.91 6.95
CA GLY A 280 -8.53 -2.75 8.15
C GLY A 280 -7.15 -3.22 8.56
N ASN A 281 -7.07 -4.00 9.63
CA ASN A 281 -5.78 -4.48 10.18
C ASN A 281 -4.96 -5.34 9.20
N SER A 282 -5.57 -5.78 8.09
CA SER A 282 -4.94 -6.57 7.03
C SER A 282 -4.53 -5.77 5.79
N GLY A 283 -4.66 -4.43 5.82
CA GLY A 283 -4.35 -3.54 4.71
C GLY A 283 -5.59 -2.93 4.06
N LEU A 284 -5.49 -2.64 2.77
CA LEU A 284 -6.55 -1.99 1.98
C LEU A 284 -7.35 -3.04 1.20
N SER A 285 -8.67 -3.07 1.41
CA SER A 285 -9.60 -3.81 0.57
C SER A 285 -10.18 -2.89 -0.51
N ILE A 286 -10.02 -3.25 -1.77
CA ILE A 286 -10.43 -2.43 -2.92
C ILE A 286 -10.89 -3.30 -4.09
N SER A 287 -11.93 -2.87 -4.79
CA SER A 287 -12.37 -3.49 -6.05
C SER A 287 -11.74 -2.75 -7.23
N LEU A 288 -10.92 -3.44 -8.05
CA LEU A 288 -10.29 -2.89 -9.26
C LEU A 288 -10.45 -3.84 -10.44
N LYS A 289 -10.43 -3.29 -11.65
CA LYS A 289 -10.29 -4.07 -12.89
C LYS A 289 -8.84 -4.51 -13.03
N LEU A 290 -8.62 -5.82 -13.17
CA LEU A 290 -7.27 -6.38 -13.32
C LEU A 290 -7.05 -6.93 -14.73
N LEU A 291 -5.95 -6.51 -15.35
CA LEU A 291 -5.43 -7.10 -16.59
C LEU A 291 -4.14 -7.86 -16.28
N THR A 292 -4.08 -9.13 -16.63
CA THR A 292 -2.86 -9.93 -16.48
C THR A 292 -1.80 -9.44 -17.45
N ILE A 293 -0.59 -9.17 -16.96
CA ILE A 293 0.55 -8.78 -17.78
C ILE A 293 1.40 -10.05 -18.02
N ALA A 294 1.50 -10.49 -19.29
CA ALA A 294 2.39 -11.57 -19.67
C ALA A 294 3.86 -11.16 -19.46
N TYR A 295 4.68 -12.10 -18.99
CA TYR A 295 6.08 -11.93 -18.60
C TYR A 295 6.89 -11.12 -19.64
N THR A 296 7.25 -9.88 -19.32
CA THR A 296 8.33 -9.16 -19.99
C THR A 296 9.54 -9.16 -19.07
N ARG A 297 10.71 -9.57 -19.57
CA ARG A 297 12.00 -9.53 -18.86
C ARG A 297 12.41 -8.06 -18.60
N THR A 298 11.75 -7.37 -17.68
CA THR A 298 12.21 -6.06 -17.22
C THR A 298 13.15 -6.27 -16.04
N LEU A 299 14.45 -6.18 -16.34
CA LEU A 299 15.56 -6.20 -15.41
C LEU A 299 15.35 -5.15 -14.31
N TRP A 300 15.32 -5.60 -13.06
CA TRP A 300 15.53 -4.76 -11.90
C TRP A 300 16.99 -4.27 -11.90
N PRO A 301 17.31 -3.00 -11.63
CA PRO A 301 18.68 -2.61 -11.35
C PRO A 301 18.97 -2.85 -9.88
N THR A 302 19.50 -4.03 -9.55
CA THR A 302 20.55 -4.23 -8.53
C THR A 302 21.23 -5.59 -8.79
N THR A 303 22.53 -5.55 -9.00
CA THR A 303 23.43 -6.70 -9.22
C THR A 303 23.61 -7.59 -7.98
N ALA A 304 22.93 -7.31 -6.86
CA ALA A 304 23.07 -8.04 -5.59
C ALA A 304 21.96 -9.08 -5.31
N PHE A 305 20.90 -9.16 -6.12
CA PHE A 305 19.84 -10.17 -6.00
C PHE A 305 19.66 -10.95 -7.31
N ARG A 306 20.77 -11.46 -7.86
CA ARG A 306 20.72 -12.51 -8.89
C ARG A 306 20.45 -13.86 -8.23
N SER A 307 19.21 -14.15 -7.85
CA SER A 307 18.75 -15.55 -7.67
C SER A 307 17.28 -15.72 -7.22
N PHE A 308 16.31 -14.90 -7.62
CA PHE A 308 14.90 -15.29 -7.43
C PHE A 308 14.06 -14.93 -8.65
N ASP A 309 14.10 -15.82 -9.63
CA ASP A 309 13.16 -15.97 -10.73
C ASP A 309 11.78 -16.42 -10.19
N SER A 310 11.17 -15.60 -9.33
CA SER A 310 9.85 -15.91 -8.78
C SER A 310 8.78 -15.52 -9.80
N LYS A 311 8.09 -16.55 -10.29
CA LYS A 311 6.90 -16.55 -11.16
C LYS A 311 5.70 -15.80 -10.53
N GLY A 312 5.86 -14.52 -10.19
CA GLY A 312 4.76 -13.70 -9.66
C GLY A 312 3.87 -13.18 -10.78
N CYS A 313 2.59 -13.55 -10.79
CA CYS A 313 1.61 -12.94 -11.68
C CYS A 313 1.51 -11.43 -11.37
N ARG A 314 1.83 -10.60 -12.37
CA ARG A 314 1.68 -9.15 -12.30
C ARG A 314 0.39 -8.75 -13.00
N TYR A 315 -0.25 -7.74 -12.45
CA TYR A 315 -1.52 -7.24 -12.91
C TYR A 315 -1.43 -5.75 -13.11
N LEU A 316 -1.99 -5.27 -14.21
CA LEU A 316 -2.29 -3.87 -14.39
C LEU A 316 -3.66 -3.62 -13.76
N ALA A 317 -3.66 -2.93 -12.63
CA ALA A 317 -4.85 -2.54 -11.90
C ALA A 317 -5.31 -1.17 -12.39
N VAL A 318 -6.46 -1.15 -13.08
CA VAL A 318 -7.03 0.07 -13.65
C VAL A 318 -7.73 0.86 -12.56
N LEU A 319 -7.40 2.14 -12.46
CA LEU A 319 -8.01 3.09 -11.55
C LEU A 319 -9.15 3.85 -12.25
N ASP A 320 -10.15 4.26 -11.47
CA ASP A 320 -11.22 5.19 -11.89
C ASP A 320 -10.69 6.64 -11.91
N VAL A 321 -9.60 6.84 -12.64
CA VAL A 321 -8.85 8.08 -12.78
C VAL A 321 -8.44 8.24 -14.23
N ALA A 322 -8.43 9.47 -14.72
CA ALA A 322 -7.92 9.81 -16.03
C ALA A 322 -6.75 10.81 -15.95
N CYS A 323 -5.91 10.83 -16.99
CA CYS A 323 -4.85 11.83 -17.14
C CYS A 323 -5.34 12.98 -18.03
N HIS A 324 -5.10 14.23 -17.63
CA HIS A 324 -5.50 15.42 -18.38
C HIS A 324 -4.86 15.47 -19.78
N ASP A 325 -3.63 15.00 -19.91
CA ASP A 325 -2.83 15.10 -21.15
C ASP A 325 -3.30 14.09 -22.19
N THR A 326 -3.57 12.85 -21.78
CA THR A 326 -3.92 11.76 -22.70
C THR A 326 -5.42 11.49 -22.80
N LYS A 327 -6.21 11.96 -21.82
CA LYS A 327 -7.63 11.63 -21.62
C LYS A 327 -7.90 10.13 -21.42
N GLN A 328 -6.87 9.35 -21.12
CA GLN A 328 -6.95 7.90 -20.93
C GLN A 328 -7.16 7.53 -19.47
N HIS A 329 -7.68 6.33 -19.24
CA HIS A 329 -7.67 5.72 -17.90
C HIS A 329 -6.22 5.58 -17.42
N VAL A 330 -6.06 5.54 -16.10
CA VAL A 330 -4.75 5.34 -15.47
C VAL A 330 -4.74 3.97 -14.81
N ALA A 331 -3.62 3.27 -14.92
CA ALA A 331 -3.43 2.02 -14.24
C ALA A 331 -2.07 1.94 -13.53
N ILE A 332 -2.03 1.09 -12.52
CA ILE A 332 -0.85 0.86 -11.70
C ILE A 332 -0.53 -0.63 -11.69
N VAL A 333 0.74 -0.99 -11.51
CA VAL A 333 1.11 -2.40 -11.50
C VAL A 333 1.08 -2.94 -10.09
N LEU A 334 0.37 -4.05 -9.91
CA LEU A 334 0.32 -4.82 -8.68
C LEU A 334 0.95 -6.19 -8.91
N GLN A 335 1.66 -6.67 -7.90
CA GLN A 335 2.18 -8.03 -7.86
C GLN A 335 1.41 -8.83 -6.82
N LYS A 336 0.88 -9.99 -7.20
CA LYS A 336 0.31 -10.94 -6.24
C LYS A 336 1.45 -11.53 -5.39
N LEU A 337 1.33 -11.43 -4.08
CA LEU A 337 2.35 -11.91 -3.15
C LEU A 337 2.35 -13.45 -3.11
N PRO A 338 3.53 -14.09 -3.04
CA PRO A 338 3.62 -15.54 -2.87
C PRO A 338 2.84 -15.99 -1.63
N LEU A 339 2.13 -17.13 -1.74
CA LEU A 339 1.42 -17.75 -0.62
C LEU A 339 0.32 -16.89 0.03
N SER A 340 -0.13 -15.82 -0.64
CA SER A 340 -1.15 -14.92 -0.12
C SER A 340 -2.18 -14.57 -1.19
N ARG A 341 -3.40 -14.25 -0.74
CA ARG A 341 -4.41 -13.57 -1.57
C ARG A 341 -4.18 -12.06 -1.68
N ARG A 342 -3.07 -11.57 -1.11
CA ARG A 342 -2.71 -10.15 -1.09
C ARG A 342 -1.88 -9.72 -2.28
N TYR A 343 -1.99 -8.44 -2.60
CA TYR A 343 -1.26 -7.75 -3.64
C TYR A 343 -0.36 -6.68 -3.03
N ALA A 344 0.77 -6.40 -3.69
CA ALA A 344 1.65 -5.29 -3.34
C ALA A 344 1.84 -4.38 -4.55
N ARG A 345 2.06 -3.09 -4.30
CA ARG A 345 2.44 -2.14 -5.36
C ARG A 345 3.78 -2.56 -5.94
N PHE A 346 3.83 -2.68 -7.26
CA PHE A 346 5.05 -3.03 -7.98
C PHE A 346 5.73 -1.72 -8.46
N PRO A 347 7.08 -1.63 -8.35
CA PRO A 347 7.80 -0.38 -8.62
C PRO A 347 7.90 0.00 -10.10
N PHE A 348 7.62 -0.92 -11.02
CA PHE A 348 7.79 -0.68 -12.46
C PHE A 348 6.49 -0.95 -13.25
N PRO A 349 6.04 -0.04 -14.13
CA PRO A 349 6.59 1.28 -14.38
C PRO A 349 6.49 2.17 -13.14
N HIS A 350 7.46 3.07 -13.00
CA HIS A 350 7.56 3.96 -11.84
C HIS A 350 6.36 4.89 -11.74
N ARG A 351 5.80 5.31 -12.87
CA ARG A 351 4.66 6.21 -12.92
C ARG A 351 3.37 5.44 -13.21
N PRO A 352 2.22 5.91 -12.70
CA PRO A 352 0.91 5.46 -13.17
C PRO A 352 0.84 5.56 -14.70
N THR A 353 0.37 4.51 -15.35
CA THR A 353 0.46 4.36 -16.81
C THR A 353 -0.91 4.59 -17.47
N PRO A 354 -0.99 5.48 -18.47
CA PRO A 354 -2.18 5.63 -19.30
C PRO A 354 -2.55 4.31 -20.02
N ILE A 355 -3.84 3.97 -20.05
CA ILE A 355 -4.35 2.77 -20.72
C ILE A 355 -5.68 3.03 -21.45
N HIS A 356 -5.85 2.36 -22.58
CA HIS A 356 -7.06 2.33 -23.39
C HIS A 356 -7.84 1.02 -23.25
N ASN A 357 -9.08 1.00 -23.75
CA ASN A 357 -9.89 -0.21 -23.96
C ASN A 357 -10.10 -1.07 -22.69
N VAL A 358 -10.53 -0.41 -21.60
CA VAL A 358 -10.81 -1.08 -20.32
C VAL A 358 -12.30 -1.44 -20.13
N SER A 359 -13.06 -1.41 -21.22
CA SER A 359 -14.48 -1.82 -21.28
C SER A 359 -14.60 -3.34 -21.22
N GLY A 360 -15.56 -3.85 -20.44
CA GLY A 360 -15.85 -5.29 -20.36
C GLY A 360 -14.93 -6.08 -19.41
N ILE A 361 -13.96 -5.44 -18.75
CA ILE A 361 -13.14 -6.10 -17.73
C ILE A 361 -13.94 -6.17 -16.41
N PRO A 362 -14.09 -7.36 -15.81
CA PRO A 362 -14.79 -7.51 -14.53
C PRO A 362 -13.99 -6.91 -13.37
N LEU A 363 -14.71 -6.45 -12.35
CA LEU A 363 -14.11 -6.01 -11.09
C LEU A 363 -13.63 -7.22 -10.29
N SER A 364 -12.47 -7.08 -9.65
CA SER A 364 -11.90 -8.07 -8.74
C SER A 364 -11.72 -7.43 -7.36
N ASN A 365 -12.18 -8.11 -6.31
CA ASN A 365 -11.92 -7.72 -4.92
C ASN A 365 -10.48 -8.07 -4.53
N LEU A 366 -9.71 -7.05 -4.17
CA LEU A 366 -8.30 -7.16 -3.86
C LEU A 366 -8.06 -6.80 -2.41
N TYR A 367 -7.17 -7.57 -1.78
CA TYR A 367 -6.56 -7.20 -0.52
C TYR A 367 -5.14 -6.74 -0.81
N VAL A 368 -4.82 -5.50 -0.49
CA VAL A 368 -3.51 -4.90 -0.74
C VAL A 368 -2.77 -4.81 0.59
N ALA A 369 -1.54 -5.30 0.60
CA ALA A 369 -0.66 -5.27 1.77
C ALA A 369 -0.44 -3.83 2.24
N GLY A 370 -0.52 -3.61 3.56
CA GLY A 370 -0.33 -2.29 4.16
C GLY A 370 1.16 -1.97 4.39
N PRO A 371 1.50 -0.73 4.77
CA PRO A 371 2.88 -0.30 5.04
C PRO A 371 3.66 -1.14 6.07
N ARG A 372 2.94 -1.86 6.95
CA ARG A 372 3.50 -2.72 8.00
C ARG A 372 3.79 -4.16 7.53
N ASP A 373 3.25 -4.57 6.38
CA ASP A 373 3.32 -5.95 5.86
C ASP A 373 4.63 -6.26 5.11
N LYS A 374 5.73 -5.55 5.42
CA LYS A 374 7.01 -5.70 4.70
C LYS A 374 7.55 -7.14 4.72
N GLN A 375 7.27 -7.88 5.78
CA GLN A 375 7.64 -9.29 5.91
C GLN A 375 7.02 -10.18 4.82
N LEU A 376 5.85 -9.81 4.28
CA LEU A 376 5.22 -10.56 3.19
C LEU A 376 6.00 -10.47 1.87
N LEU A 377 6.81 -9.42 1.68
CA LEU A 377 7.73 -9.31 0.55
C LEU A 377 8.99 -10.18 0.72
N MET A 378 9.35 -10.45 1.98
CA MET A 378 10.55 -11.21 2.35
C MET A 378 10.26 -12.70 2.59
N ALA A 379 9.00 -13.11 2.53
CA ALA A 379 8.63 -14.51 2.54
C ALA A 379 9.32 -15.18 1.34
N GLN A 380 10.38 -15.94 1.63
CA GLN A 380 11.05 -16.73 0.61
C GLN A 380 9.99 -17.58 -0.07
N SER A 381 9.96 -17.54 -1.40
CA SER A 381 9.26 -18.58 -2.13
C SER A 381 9.79 -19.90 -1.57
N PRO A 382 8.94 -20.79 -1.06
CA PRO A 382 9.41 -22.05 -0.53
C PRO A 382 10.23 -22.73 -1.62
N ILE A 383 11.34 -23.37 -1.23
CA ILE A 383 12.33 -23.96 -2.13
C ILE A 383 11.59 -24.71 -3.24
N SER A 384 11.78 -24.28 -4.49
CA SER A 384 11.21 -24.94 -5.67
C SER A 384 11.87 -26.31 -5.82
N ILE A 385 11.27 -27.33 -5.24
CA ILE A 385 11.42 -28.72 -5.62
C ILE A 385 10.66 -28.92 -6.93
N ASN A 386 11.39 -28.94 -8.04
CA ASN A 386 10.84 -29.44 -9.30
C ASN A 386 10.16 -30.78 -9.01
N ALA A 387 8.87 -30.88 -9.32
CA ALA A 387 8.11 -32.09 -9.08
C ALA A 387 8.90 -33.29 -9.64
N PRO A 388 9.14 -34.34 -8.83
CA PRO A 388 9.75 -35.56 -9.34
C PRO A 388 8.98 -36.03 -10.58
N ARG A 389 9.68 -36.56 -11.60
CA ARG A 389 8.98 -37.26 -12.70
C ARG A 389 8.36 -38.55 -12.13
N PHE A 390 7.11 -38.51 -11.71
CA PHE A 390 6.46 -39.68 -11.12
C PHE A 390 6.18 -40.77 -12.16
N GLY A 391 6.45 -42.02 -11.81
CA GLY A 391 5.90 -43.20 -12.49
C GLY A 391 4.68 -43.71 -11.73
N VAL A 392 3.60 -44.12 -12.40
CA VAL A 392 2.44 -44.72 -11.72
C VAL A 392 2.14 -46.05 -12.38
N PHE A 393 2.10 -47.11 -11.58
CA PHE A 393 1.60 -48.41 -12.00
C PHE A 393 0.22 -48.63 -11.41
N VAL A 394 -0.69 -49.11 -12.25
CA VAL A 394 -2.09 -49.35 -11.90
C VAL A 394 -2.46 -50.79 -12.18
N THR A 395 -3.29 -51.35 -11.32
CA THR A 395 -3.95 -52.63 -11.54
C THR A 395 -5.36 -52.38 -12.01
N VAL A 396 -5.78 -53.09 -13.05
CA VAL A 396 -7.11 -52.99 -13.65
C VAL A 396 -7.82 -54.33 -13.52
N SER A 397 -9.07 -54.33 -13.07
CA SER A 397 -9.85 -55.56 -12.91
C SER A 397 -10.17 -56.27 -14.24
N CYS A 398 -10.32 -55.52 -15.33
CA CYS A 398 -10.68 -56.03 -16.66
C CYS A 398 -9.83 -55.36 -17.77
N PRO A 399 -8.58 -55.82 -17.99
CA PRO A 399 -7.62 -55.16 -18.90
C PRO A 399 -8.07 -55.11 -20.35
N SER A 400 -8.92 -56.05 -20.79
CA SER A 400 -9.45 -56.12 -22.16
C SER A 400 -10.31 -54.93 -22.58
N ASN A 401 -10.78 -54.14 -21.60
CA ASN A 401 -11.66 -53.00 -21.82
C ASN A 401 -10.92 -51.66 -21.78
N ILE A 402 -9.58 -51.66 -21.72
CA ILE A 402 -8.77 -50.45 -21.69
C ILE A 402 -7.77 -50.50 -22.85
N SER A 403 -7.79 -49.47 -23.68
CA SER A 403 -6.91 -49.37 -24.87
C SER A 403 -5.55 -48.77 -24.52
N ALA A 404 -5.53 -47.78 -23.64
CA ALA A 404 -4.30 -47.20 -23.09
C ALA A 404 -4.56 -46.58 -21.71
N ILE A 405 -3.50 -46.49 -20.90
CA ILE A 405 -3.49 -45.69 -19.68
C ILE A 405 -2.31 -44.74 -19.82
N SER A 406 -2.58 -43.45 -19.74
CA SER A 406 -1.54 -42.44 -19.76
C SER A 406 -1.60 -41.61 -18.49
N THR A 407 -0.43 -41.34 -17.93
CA THR A 407 -0.28 -40.27 -16.96
C THR A 407 -0.14 -38.97 -17.76
N LYS A 408 -1.16 -38.11 -17.71
CA LYS A 408 -0.93 -36.70 -18.02
C LYS A 408 -0.54 -36.04 -16.70
N PRO A 409 0.72 -35.61 -16.52
CA PRO A 409 1.00 -34.64 -15.48
C PRO A 409 0.27 -33.35 -15.87
N GLU A 410 -1.00 -33.22 -15.50
CA GLU A 410 -1.63 -31.91 -15.38
C GLU A 410 -1.04 -31.24 -14.14
N ILE A 411 0.25 -30.89 -14.23
CA ILE A 411 0.79 -29.78 -13.46
C ILE A 411 0.26 -28.55 -14.21
N ASP A 412 -1.03 -28.27 -14.04
CA ASP A 412 -1.63 -27.06 -14.58
C ASP A 412 -0.93 -25.87 -13.90
N ASP A 413 -0.26 -25.04 -14.69
CA ASP A 413 0.78 -24.06 -14.33
C ASP A 413 0.36 -23.00 -13.27
N HIS A 414 -0.86 -23.07 -12.76
CA HIS A 414 -1.52 -21.99 -12.04
C HIS A 414 -1.86 -22.32 -10.57
N CYS A 415 -1.79 -23.59 -10.15
CA CYS A 415 -2.07 -24.02 -8.78
C CYS A 415 -0.82 -24.67 -8.15
N TRP A 416 0.00 -23.82 -7.53
CA TRP A 416 1.15 -24.12 -6.65
C TRP A 416 0.97 -25.43 -5.85
N THR A 417 1.94 -26.35 -5.73
CA THR A 417 3.25 -26.13 -5.11
C THR A 417 4.32 -27.10 -5.61
N HIS A 418 5.31 -26.59 -6.34
CA HIS A 418 6.63 -27.23 -6.46
C HIS A 418 7.45 -27.09 -5.17
N ALA A 419 6.85 -26.94 -3.99
CA ALA A 419 7.62 -26.55 -2.82
C ALA A 419 7.03 -27.12 -1.53
N LEU A 420 7.86 -27.79 -0.75
CA LEU A 420 7.46 -28.34 0.53
C LEU A 420 7.27 -27.21 1.54
N ARG A 421 6.17 -27.27 2.27
CA ARG A 421 5.78 -26.34 3.33
C ARG A 421 6.13 -26.91 4.69
N PRO A 422 6.55 -26.10 5.67
CA PRO A 422 6.78 -26.59 7.02
C PRO A 422 5.45 -27.01 7.67
N TYR A 423 5.38 -28.24 8.16
CA TYR A 423 4.29 -28.74 9.00
C TYR A 423 4.67 -28.69 10.49
N ASN A 424 5.97 -28.80 10.80
CA ASN A 424 6.55 -28.46 12.11
C ASN A 424 8.02 -27.98 11.90
N ASN A 425 8.81 -27.92 12.98
CA ASN A 425 10.20 -27.44 12.93
C ASN A 425 11.15 -28.33 12.11
N THR A 426 10.82 -29.61 11.92
CA THR A 426 11.68 -30.57 11.23
C THR A 426 11.06 -31.13 9.95
N LEU A 427 9.73 -31.21 9.88
CA LEU A 427 8.97 -31.80 8.79
C LEU A 427 8.50 -30.74 7.79
N PHE A 428 8.87 -30.95 6.53
CA PHE A 428 8.39 -30.20 5.38
C PHE A 428 7.61 -31.12 4.45
N GLY A 429 6.49 -30.68 3.89
CA GLY A 429 5.70 -31.50 2.97
C GLY A 429 4.79 -30.73 2.03
N ALA A 430 4.18 -31.42 1.08
CA ALA A 430 3.16 -30.86 0.18
C ALA A 430 2.13 -31.94 -0.18
N VAL A 431 0.87 -31.52 -0.33
CA VAL A 431 -0.18 -32.36 -0.90
C VAL A 431 -0.28 -32.03 -2.39
N PHE A 432 -0.30 -33.03 -3.25
CA PHE A 432 -0.47 -32.89 -4.69
C PHE A 432 -1.46 -33.92 -5.23
N VAL A 433 -1.92 -33.70 -6.45
CA VAL A 433 -2.81 -34.60 -7.17
C VAL A 433 -2.14 -35.13 -8.43
N VAL A 434 -2.26 -36.43 -8.68
CA VAL A 434 -1.85 -37.07 -9.94
C VAL A 434 -3.10 -37.49 -10.69
N LYS A 435 -3.25 -37.02 -11.93
CA LYS A 435 -4.37 -37.38 -12.80
C LYS A 435 -3.96 -38.50 -13.75
N LEU A 436 -4.67 -39.62 -13.67
CA LEU A 436 -4.59 -40.70 -14.65
C LEU A 436 -5.68 -40.51 -15.68
N VAL A 437 -5.33 -40.63 -16.96
CA VAL A 437 -6.30 -40.64 -18.07
C VAL A 437 -6.37 -42.07 -18.60
N VAL A 438 -7.58 -42.60 -18.65
CA VAL A 438 -7.87 -43.96 -19.10
C VAL A 438 -8.61 -43.88 -20.43
N ASP A 439 -7.99 -44.41 -21.49
CA ASP A 439 -8.56 -44.42 -22.84
C ASP A 439 -9.34 -45.72 -23.06
N LEU A 440 -10.65 -45.61 -23.27
CA LEU A 440 -11.55 -46.73 -23.54
C LEU A 440 -11.57 -47.10 -25.05
N PRO A 441 -11.88 -48.35 -25.42
CA PRO A 441 -11.93 -48.81 -26.81
C PRO A 441 -12.85 -47.97 -27.71
N SER A 442 -12.47 -47.84 -28.98
CA SER A 442 -13.14 -46.99 -29.98
C SER A 442 -14.64 -47.29 -30.09
N GLY A 443 -15.47 -46.34 -29.65
CA GLY A 443 -16.93 -46.41 -29.72
C GLY A 443 -17.67 -45.61 -28.65
N GLN A 444 -16.99 -45.13 -27.61
CA GLN A 444 -17.55 -44.21 -26.60
C GLN A 444 -16.66 -42.96 -26.43
N PRO A 445 -17.25 -41.75 -26.29
CA PRO A 445 -16.49 -40.49 -26.19
C PRO A 445 -15.96 -40.20 -24.77
N ALA A 446 -15.91 -41.19 -23.88
CA ALA A 446 -15.53 -40.97 -22.48
C ALA A 446 -14.04 -41.29 -22.26
N THR A 447 -13.20 -40.27 -22.23
CA THR A 447 -11.93 -40.35 -21.48
C THR A 447 -12.26 -40.24 -20.01
N ASP A 448 -12.06 -41.33 -19.26
CA ASP A 448 -12.18 -41.29 -17.81
C ASP A 448 -10.91 -40.74 -17.20
N SER A 449 -11.07 -39.98 -16.11
CA SER A 449 -9.93 -39.55 -15.31
C SER A 449 -10.06 -39.97 -13.85
N ILE A 450 -8.92 -40.29 -13.25
CA ILE A 450 -8.79 -40.68 -11.85
C ILE A 450 -7.82 -39.71 -11.19
N ALA A 451 -8.22 -39.12 -10.07
CA ALA A 451 -7.41 -38.22 -9.28
C ALA A 451 -6.82 -38.96 -8.06
N ILE A 452 -5.50 -38.92 -7.91
CA ILE A 452 -4.77 -39.53 -6.81
C ILE A 452 -4.21 -38.41 -5.95
N PHE A 453 -4.73 -38.23 -4.74
CA PHE A 453 -4.18 -37.27 -3.78
C PHE A 453 -3.05 -37.92 -3.00
N CYS A 454 -1.88 -37.29 -3.01
CA CYS A 454 -0.68 -37.76 -2.35
C CYS A 454 -0.08 -36.67 -1.47
N PHE A 455 0.49 -37.06 -0.34
CA PHE A 455 1.38 -36.23 0.45
C PHE A 455 2.82 -36.66 0.21
N VAL A 456 3.72 -35.72 -0.07
CA VAL A 456 5.17 -35.95 -0.02
C VAL A 456 5.76 -35.08 1.07
N GLY A 457 6.57 -35.68 1.94
CA GLY A 457 7.28 -35.01 3.01
C GLY A 457 8.78 -35.31 3.04
N VAL A 458 9.52 -34.51 3.77
CA VAL A 458 10.94 -34.71 4.10
C VAL A 458 11.18 -34.23 5.53
N ASP A 459 11.92 -35.01 6.30
CA ASP A 459 12.40 -34.58 7.61
C ASP A 459 13.79 -33.95 7.45
N SER A 460 13.95 -32.69 7.85
CA SER A 460 15.22 -31.96 7.81
C SER A 460 16.34 -32.58 8.66
N THR A 461 16.00 -33.48 9.58
CA THR A 461 16.97 -34.26 10.37
C THR A 461 17.49 -35.49 9.62
N SER A 462 16.69 -36.06 8.70
CA SER A 462 17.07 -37.13 7.77
C SER A 462 17.16 -36.57 6.36
N THR A 463 18.27 -35.89 6.05
CA THR A 463 18.47 -35.13 4.79
C THR A 463 18.51 -35.98 3.51
N LYS A 464 18.21 -37.29 3.59
CA LYS A 464 18.25 -38.24 2.49
C LYS A 464 16.93 -38.96 2.21
N GLU A 465 15.91 -38.79 3.05
CA GLU A 465 14.69 -39.60 2.96
C GLU A 465 13.45 -38.73 2.78
N PHE A 466 12.95 -38.69 1.54
CA PHE A 466 11.58 -38.27 1.27
C PHE A 466 10.63 -39.41 1.66
N PHE A 467 9.42 -39.06 2.06
CA PHE A 467 8.35 -40.04 2.23
C PHE A 467 7.13 -39.60 1.44
N CYS A 468 6.36 -40.56 0.98
CA CYS A 468 5.16 -40.31 0.19
C CYS A 468 4.02 -41.17 0.74
N GLN A 469 2.82 -40.59 0.83
CA GLN A 469 1.62 -41.27 1.29
C GLN A 469 0.48 -40.98 0.32
N ILE A 470 -0.21 -42.03 -0.15
CA ILE A 470 -1.48 -41.86 -0.86
C ILE A 470 -2.55 -41.52 0.19
N LEU A 471 -3.16 -40.34 0.06
CA LEU A 471 -4.20 -39.86 0.96
C LEU A 471 -5.58 -40.36 0.54
N GLU A 472 -5.83 -40.35 -0.78
CA GLU A 472 -7.09 -40.80 -1.36
C GLU A 472 -6.96 -41.01 -2.88
N VAL A 473 -7.78 -41.90 -3.43
CA VAL A 473 -7.99 -42.03 -4.88
C VAL A 473 -9.46 -41.80 -5.18
N ARG A 474 -9.75 -40.85 -6.08
CA ARG A 474 -11.12 -40.49 -6.50
C ARG A 474 -11.30 -40.67 -8.00
N GLY A 475 -12.54 -40.91 -8.40
CA GLY A 475 -12.96 -40.89 -9.81
C GLY A 475 -12.90 -39.48 -10.40
N THR A 476 -13.51 -39.30 -11.58
CA THR A 476 -13.40 -38.08 -12.38
C THR A 476 -13.79 -36.83 -11.59
N LEU A 477 -12.83 -35.91 -11.47
CA LEU A 477 -12.96 -34.60 -10.85
C LEU A 477 -12.71 -33.56 -11.94
N ASP A 478 -13.79 -33.12 -12.59
CA ASP A 478 -13.73 -32.08 -13.63
C ASP A 478 -13.85 -30.66 -13.06
N ASP A 479 -14.28 -30.53 -11.80
CA ASP A 479 -14.39 -29.24 -11.11
C ASP A 479 -13.07 -28.87 -10.40
N ARG A 480 -12.44 -27.82 -10.91
CA ARG A 480 -11.18 -27.26 -10.40
C ARG A 480 -11.29 -26.80 -8.94
N PHE A 481 -12.43 -26.24 -8.55
CA PHE A 481 -12.64 -25.77 -7.17
C PHE A 481 -12.70 -26.93 -6.18
N ALA A 482 -13.30 -28.06 -6.58
CA ALA A 482 -13.39 -29.26 -5.74
C ALA A 482 -12.01 -29.90 -5.47
N VAL A 483 -11.08 -29.82 -6.44
CA VAL A 483 -9.70 -30.30 -6.26
C VAL A 483 -8.93 -29.41 -5.28
N GLU A 484 -9.03 -28.08 -5.41
CA GLU A 484 -8.37 -27.13 -4.52
C GLU A 484 -8.89 -27.22 -3.07
N GLU A 485 -10.20 -27.39 -2.90
CA GLU A 485 -10.83 -27.59 -1.60
C GLU A 485 -10.34 -28.89 -0.96
N SER A 486 -10.24 -29.98 -1.74
CA SER A 486 -9.74 -31.27 -1.27
C SER A 486 -8.27 -31.21 -0.85
N ILE A 487 -7.41 -30.54 -1.63
CA ILE A 487 -5.99 -30.30 -1.25
C ILE A 487 -5.92 -29.54 0.07
N THR A 488 -6.69 -28.44 0.20
CA THR A 488 -6.71 -27.61 1.41
C THR A 488 -7.21 -28.40 2.63
N TYR A 489 -8.23 -29.25 2.44
CA TYR A 489 -8.72 -30.17 3.46
C TYR A 489 -7.63 -31.13 3.93
N TYR A 490 -6.91 -31.77 3.01
CA TYR A 490 -5.83 -32.69 3.35
C TYR A 490 -4.64 -32.01 4.02
N GLU A 491 -4.22 -30.84 3.55
CA GLU A 491 -3.18 -30.06 4.23
C GLU A 491 -3.58 -29.72 5.67
N SER A 492 -4.85 -29.39 5.90
CA SER A 492 -5.36 -29.06 7.24
C SER A 492 -5.39 -30.29 8.14
N LYS A 493 -5.83 -31.44 7.62
CA LYS A 493 -5.84 -32.73 8.34
C LYS A 493 -4.43 -33.18 8.74
N ILE A 494 -3.45 -33.02 7.84
CA ILE A 494 -2.05 -33.35 8.13
C ILE A 494 -1.49 -32.39 9.19
N ARG A 495 -1.80 -31.09 9.11
CA ARG A 495 -1.40 -30.11 10.16
C ARG A 495 -1.99 -30.45 11.52
N GLU A 496 -3.26 -30.86 11.57
CA GLU A 496 -3.89 -31.29 12.81
C GLU A 496 -3.22 -32.55 13.35
N SER A 497 -2.96 -33.55 12.50
CA SER A 497 -2.24 -34.77 12.89
C SER A 497 -0.83 -34.49 13.42
N VAL A 498 -0.11 -33.54 12.82
CA VAL A 498 1.23 -33.14 13.27
C VAL A 498 1.19 -32.37 14.60
N ARG A 499 0.09 -31.65 14.88
CA ARG A 499 -0.12 -30.90 16.14
C ARG A 499 -0.61 -31.78 17.28
N SER A 500 -1.50 -32.73 17.01
CA SER A 500 -2.11 -33.62 18.03
C SER A 500 -1.14 -34.68 18.52
N SER A 501 -0.21 -35.06 17.66
CA SER A 501 0.81 -36.07 17.91
C SER A 501 2.13 -35.47 17.46
N GLY A 502 2.79 -34.69 18.33
CA GLY A 502 4.24 -34.58 18.23
C GLY A 502 4.73 -36.03 18.11
N PHE A 503 5.28 -36.39 16.95
CA PHE A 503 5.31 -37.81 16.52
C PHE A 503 5.85 -38.69 17.66
N PRO A 504 5.16 -39.79 18.00
CA PRO A 504 5.26 -40.38 19.33
C PRO A 504 6.55 -41.17 19.52
N ASP A 505 7.37 -40.75 20.48
CA ASP A 505 8.29 -41.65 21.16
C ASP A 505 7.48 -42.57 22.10
N GLY A 506 7.40 -43.85 21.73
CA GLY A 506 7.20 -44.93 22.71
C GLY A 506 5.97 -45.84 22.54
N LYS A 507 5.98 -46.65 21.46
CA LYS A 507 5.20 -47.90 21.23
C LYS A 507 3.70 -47.69 20.96
N SER A 508 3.10 -48.03 19.82
CA SER A 508 3.45 -48.93 18.72
C SER A 508 3.74 -48.17 17.42
N SER A 509 4.90 -48.44 16.84
CA SER A 509 5.21 -48.18 15.43
C SER A 509 4.03 -48.51 14.51
N PRO A 510 3.67 -47.67 13.54
CA PRO A 510 3.02 -48.16 12.33
C PRO A 510 3.89 -49.28 11.77
N SER A 511 3.28 -50.36 11.30
CA SER A 511 4.02 -51.53 10.85
C SER A 511 5.14 -51.14 9.87
N PRO A 512 6.31 -51.80 9.91
CA PRO A 512 7.42 -51.56 8.97
C PRO A 512 7.05 -51.69 7.47
N SER A 513 5.82 -52.07 7.17
CA SER A 513 5.23 -52.11 5.83
C SER A 513 4.72 -50.76 5.30
N ASP A 514 4.56 -49.74 6.16
CA ASP A 514 4.03 -48.41 5.76
C ASP A 514 5.13 -47.34 5.63
N PHE A 515 6.38 -47.70 5.88
CA PHE A 515 7.54 -46.80 5.81
C PHE A 515 8.63 -47.40 4.94
N ILE A 516 8.97 -46.69 3.87
CA ILE A 516 10.07 -47.06 3.00
C ILE A 516 11.19 -46.05 3.21
N SER A 517 12.23 -46.51 3.91
CA SER A 517 13.53 -45.83 3.95
C SER A 517 14.11 -45.78 2.54
N ILE A 518 14.57 -44.60 2.13
CA ILE A 518 15.20 -44.38 0.82
C ILE A 518 16.69 -44.66 0.97
N SER A 519 17.10 -45.91 0.69
CA SER A 519 18.52 -46.19 0.45
C SER A 519 18.85 -46.58 -0.99
N ASP A 520 17.90 -47.07 -1.81
CA ASP A 520 18.21 -47.55 -3.16
C ASP A 520 17.05 -47.31 -4.17
N GLU A 521 17.39 -46.61 -5.25
CA GLU A 521 16.71 -46.28 -6.54
C GLU A 521 15.17 -46.19 -6.74
N VAL A 522 14.26 -46.72 -5.92
CA VAL A 522 12.80 -46.70 -6.18
C VAL A 522 11.98 -46.77 -4.87
N VAL A 523 10.93 -45.95 -4.73
CA VAL A 523 9.95 -46.01 -3.61
C VAL A 523 8.75 -46.88 -3.99
N TRP A 524 8.34 -47.83 -3.14
CA TRP A 524 7.32 -48.85 -3.41
C TRP A 524 6.03 -48.74 -2.59
N LEU A 525 5.10 -47.84 -2.91
CA LEU A 525 3.84 -47.73 -2.14
C LEU A 525 2.81 -48.81 -2.54
N HIS A 526 2.25 -49.57 -1.59
CA HIS A 526 1.24 -50.61 -1.86
C HIS A 526 -0.22 -50.14 -1.61
N SER A 527 -1.07 -50.48 -2.59
CA SER A 527 -2.55 -50.52 -2.68
C SER A 527 -3.37 -49.28 -2.28
N GLY A 528 -3.82 -48.52 -3.29
CA GLY A 528 -4.97 -47.60 -3.17
C GLY A 528 -6.32 -48.34 -3.29
N SER A 529 -7.39 -47.72 -2.78
CA SER A 529 -8.77 -48.21 -2.94
C SER A 529 -9.16 -48.37 -4.41
N TRP A 530 -9.97 -49.39 -4.73
CA TRP A 530 -10.49 -49.59 -6.08
C TRP A 530 -11.49 -48.48 -6.44
N VAL A 531 -11.22 -47.78 -7.55
CA VAL A 531 -12.13 -46.78 -8.12
C VAL A 531 -12.81 -47.38 -9.34
N ARG A 532 -14.13 -47.22 -9.44
CA ARG A 532 -14.92 -47.69 -10.58
C ARG A 532 -14.85 -46.66 -11.70
N ILE A 533 -14.50 -47.10 -12.89
CA ILE A 533 -14.54 -46.31 -14.13
C ILE A 533 -15.86 -46.58 -14.89
N SER A 534 -16.17 -45.73 -15.86
CA SER A 534 -17.45 -45.63 -16.56
C SER A 534 -17.86 -46.92 -17.30
N ASP A 535 -16.89 -47.75 -17.69
CA ASP A 535 -17.11 -49.08 -18.29
C ASP A 535 -17.40 -50.20 -17.25
N SER A 536 -17.56 -49.84 -15.97
CA SER A 536 -17.71 -50.74 -14.81
C SER A 536 -16.46 -51.55 -14.41
N SER A 537 -15.33 -51.36 -15.07
CA SER A 537 -14.03 -51.85 -14.60
C SER A 537 -13.63 -51.10 -13.32
N ARG A 538 -12.73 -51.70 -12.55
CA ARG A 538 -12.13 -51.08 -11.38
C ARG A 538 -10.64 -50.87 -11.63
N VAL A 539 -10.14 -49.70 -11.24
CA VAL A 539 -8.72 -49.35 -11.29
C VAL A 539 -8.25 -49.10 -9.86
N SER A 540 -7.12 -49.68 -9.50
CA SER A 540 -6.43 -49.41 -8.24
C SER A 540 -5.00 -48.98 -8.54
N VAL A 541 -4.50 -48.02 -7.77
CA VAL A 541 -3.09 -47.63 -7.83
C VAL A 541 -2.29 -48.70 -7.11
N ALA A 542 -1.46 -49.41 -7.88
CA ALA A 542 -0.62 -50.47 -7.37
C ALA A 542 0.68 -49.92 -6.80
N HIS A 543 1.26 -48.91 -7.46
CA HIS A 543 2.57 -48.35 -7.12
C HIS A 543 2.79 -46.94 -7.70
N ILE A 544 3.53 -46.09 -6.98
CA ILE A 544 3.99 -44.78 -7.45
C ILE A 544 5.51 -44.68 -7.28
N THR A 545 6.24 -44.49 -8.38
CA THR A 545 7.68 -44.25 -8.42
C THR A 545 8.00 -42.77 -8.26
N ILE A 546 8.96 -42.41 -7.42
CA ILE A 546 9.50 -41.05 -7.27
C ILE A 546 11.00 -41.08 -7.64
N PRO A 547 11.46 -40.34 -8.67
CA PRO A 547 12.88 -40.31 -9.03
C PRO A 547 13.70 -39.52 -8.01
N MET A 548 14.97 -39.90 -7.89
CA MET A 548 15.95 -39.26 -7.00
C MET A 548 16.03 -37.75 -7.29
N VAL A 549 15.80 -36.94 -6.26
CA VAL A 549 16.07 -35.50 -6.30
C VAL A 549 17.50 -35.27 -5.81
N PRO A 550 18.33 -34.41 -6.45
CA PRO A 550 19.70 -34.17 -5.99
C PRO A 550 19.75 -33.73 -4.52
N PRO A 551 20.82 -34.09 -3.77
CA PRO A 551 20.92 -33.84 -2.34
C PRO A 551 20.75 -32.35 -2.02
N PHE A 552 19.79 -32.04 -1.14
CA PHE A 552 19.51 -30.69 -0.67
C PHE A 552 20.48 -30.28 0.45
N ARG A 553 20.97 -29.05 0.40
CA ARG A 553 21.59 -28.39 1.56
C ARG A 553 20.57 -27.47 2.20
N PHE A 554 20.04 -27.85 3.37
CA PHE A 554 19.42 -26.87 4.26
C PHE A 554 20.51 -25.88 4.70
N PRO A 555 20.28 -24.55 4.68
CA PRO A 555 21.21 -23.62 5.31
C PRO A 555 21.31 -23.98 6.80
N SER A 556 22.41 -24.63 7.16
CA SER A 556 22.69 -25.03 8.52
C SER A 556 22.74 -23.79 9.42
N LYS A 557 21.83 -23.73 10.40
CA LYS A 557 21.82 -22.80 11.54
C LYS A 557 21.81 -21.31 11.15
N VAL A 558 20.67 -20.66 11.38
CA VAL A 558 20.63 -19.23 11.68
C VAL A 558 21.62 -18.98 12.81
N LYS A 559 22.69 -18.21 12.55
CA LYS A 559 23.54 -17.69 13.63
C LYS A 559 22.63 -16.89 14.57
N PRO A 560 22.55 -17.20 15.87
CA PRO A 560 21.85 -16.35 16.81
C PRO A 560 22.65 -15.05 16.92
N GLY A 561 22.11 -13.98 16.37
CA GLY A 561 22.74 -12.66 16.45
C GLY A 561 22.43 -11.82 15.24
N PHE A 562 21.18 -11.38 15.10
CA PHE A 562 20.77 -10.12 14.47
C PHE A 562 19.28 -9.91 14.79
N LEU A 563 19.00 -9.55 16.04
CA LEU A 563 17.79 -8.79 16.39
C LEU A 563 18.21 -7.32 16.36
N PRO A 564 17.57 -6.43 15.58
CA PRO A 564 17.80 -5.00 15.70
C PRO A 564 17.09 -4.50 16.96
N THR A 565 17.85 -3.90 17.86
CA THR A 565 17.39 -2.85 18.79
C THR A 565 16.77 -1.69 18.05
#